data_AF-A0A6S7H3J0-F1
#
_entry.id   AF-A0A6S7H3J0-F1
#
_cell.length_a   1.000
_cell.length_b   1.000
_cell.length_c   1.000
_cell.angle_alpha   90.00
_cell.angle_beta   90.00
_cell.angle_gamma   90.00
#
_symmetry.space_group_name_H-M   'P 1'
#
loop_
_entity.id
_entity.type
_entity.pdbx_description
1 polymer ?
#
loop_
_entity_poly.entity_id
_entity_poly.type
_entity_poly.pdbx_seq_one_letter_code
_entity_poly.pdbx_strand_id
1 'polypeptide(L)'
;MATSSRTSVALPETFSDGDIVLWLRKFELCSTANDWKDTDMLKRLPTLLSGKAFAVFERLAAEAKEDYKTLTKALTAAFGEDTTGKHLAMMAFRSRTRKPDEDIQVFAYNLEALLRRAMPKIENGDRDVLLQQQFIEGVPTELKRELLQRPSMSYEEMVAVAQRLDLVSQISSHQTGSQVNLASASDNLQTTTRDQPLVAQLMENVETLTRKVIELSVSVANVNATSARNSTRGRRGPCYQCGKMGHIANECRSTGNGSRQPNYRQRSAENYCFVCGQIGHFARECRFRYQSPVAGQP
;
A
#
# COMPACT_ATOMS: atom_id res chain seq x y z
N MET A 1 3.87 -37.18 44.06
CA MET A 1 3.06 -35.95 44.16
C MET A 1 3.35 -35.11 42.93
N ALA A 2 2.48 -35.17 41.93
CA ALA A 2 2.64 -34.37 40.72
C ALA A 2 2.16 -32.95 41.02
N THR A 3 3.08 -31.99 40.96
CA THR A 3 2.79 -30.57 41.08
C THR A 3 1.95 -30.13 39.90
N SER A 4 0.69 -29.81 40.18
CA SER A 4 -0.28 -29.26 39.24
C SER A 4 0.25 -27.94 38.69
N SER A 5 0.79 -27.95 37.48
CA SER A 5 1.14 -26.74 36.74
C SER A 5 -0.12 -25.92 36.53
N ARG A 6 -0.16 -24.71 37.12
CA ARG A 6 -1.20 -23.70 36.85
C ARG A 6 -1.17 -23.38 35.36
N THR A 7 -2.07 -23.97 34.59
CA THR A 7 -2.40 -23.51 33.24
C THR A 7 -3.03 -22.14 33.38
N SER A 8 -2.32 -21.11 32.93
CA SER A 8 -2.86 -19.76 32.79
C SER A 8 -4.02 -19.83 31.80
N VAL A 9 -5.26 -19.75 32.32
CA VAL A 9 -6.48 -19.77 31.50
C VAL A 9 -6.47 -18.50 30.65
N ALA A 10 -6.26 -18.64 29.34
CA ALA A 10 -6.34 -17.51 28.42
C ALA A 10 -7.81 -17.10 28.29
N LEU A 11 -8.19 -15.99 28.92
CA LEU A 11 -9.53 -15.44 28.83
C LEU A 11 -9.55 -14.28 27.82
N PRO A 12 -10.53 -14.24 26.90
CA PRO A 12 -10.67 -13.12 25.99
C PRO A 12 -11.20 -11.90 26.74
N GLU A 13 -10.85 -10.71 26.24
CA GLU A 13 -11.33 -9.44 26.78
C GLU A 13 -12.86 -9.33 26.70
N THR A 14 -13.45 -8.54 27.61
CA THR A 14 -14.89 -8.25 27.57
C THR A 14 -15.26 -7.48 26.31
N PHE A 15 -16.40 -7.81 25.70
CA PHE A 15 -16.91 -7.14 24.50
C PHE A 15 -18.05 -6.20 24.85
N SER A 16 -17.91 -4.91 24.52
CA SER A 16 -18.95 -3.90 24.69
C SER A 16 -19.64 -3.55 23.37
N ASP A 17 -18.84 -3.30 22.34
CA ASP A 17 -19.26 -2.94 20.99
C ASP A 17 -18.14 -3.26 19.98
N GLY A 18 -18.38 -2.99 18.69
CA GLY A 18 -17.38 -3.13 17.64
C GLY A 18 -17.59 -4.34 16.75
N ASP A 19 -16.50 -4.93 16.28
CA ASP A 19 -16.53 -6.08 15.36
C ASP A 19 -16.73 -7.38 16.14
N ILE A 20 -18.00 -7.77 16.29
CA ILE A 20 -18.35 -8.99 17.02
C ILE A 20 -17.77 -10.26 16.36
N VAL A 21 -17.57 -10.25 15.03
CA VAL A 21 -17.06 -11.43 14.30
C VAL A 21 -15.59 -11.65 14.66
N LEU A 22 -14.80 -10.58 14.69
CA LEU A 22 -13.42 -10.65 15.14
C LEU A 22 -13.31 -11.06 16.61
N TRP A 23 -14.18 -10.51 17.46
CA TRP A 23 -14.20 -10.86 18.88
C TRP A 23 -14.56 -12.33 19.11
N LEU A 24 -15.60 -12.84 18.43
CA LEU A 24 -15.98 -14.26 18.49
C LEU A 24 -14.84 -15.17 18.05
N ARG A 25 -14.11 -14.81 16.99
CA ARG A 25 -12.92 -15.56 16.56
C ARG A 25 -11.83 -15.61 17.64
N LYS A 26 -11.58 -14.50 18.34
CA LYS A 26 -10.64 -14.48 19.48
C LYS A 26 -11.16 -15.33 20.65
N PHE A 27 -12.47 -15.30 20.89
CA PHE A 27 -13.12 -16.13 21.90
C PHE A 27 -12.97 -17.62 21.62
N GLU A 28 -13.13 -18.04 20.35
CA GLU A 28 -12.95 -19.43 19.92
C GLU A 28 -11.49 -19.91 19.96
N LEU A 29 -10.53 -19.00 19.73
CA LEU A 29 -9.11 -19.30 19.97
C LEU A 29 -8.85 -19.56 21.47
N CYS A 30 -9.45 -18.76 22.34
CA CYS A 30 -9.37 -18.98 23.79
C CYS A 30 -10.08 -20.27 24.20
N SER A 31 -11.24 -20.58 23.61
CA SER A 31 -11.97 -21.81 23.91
C SER A 31 -11.14 -23.05 23.58
N THR A 32 -10.46 -23.03 22.43
CA THR A 32 -9.53 -24.09 22.00
C THR A 32 -8.35 -24.23 22.98
N ALA A 33 -7.78 -23.12 23.44
CA ALA A 33 -6.66 -23.14 24.39
C ALA A 33 -7.05 -23.63 25.79
N ASN A 34 -8.33 -23.60 26.13
CA ASN A 34 -8.85 -24.01 27.44
C ASN A 34 -9.73 -25.27 27.38
N ASP A 35 -9.75 -25.99 26.25
CA ASP A 35 -10.54 -27.20 26.02
C ASP A 35 -12.06 -27.03 26.30
N TRP A 36 -12.61 -25.84 26.02
CA TRP A 36 -14.03 -25.57 26.24
C TRP A 36 -14.88 -26.26 25.19
N LYS A 37 -15.97 -26.90 25.64
CA LYS A 37 -17.02 -27.41 24.76
C LYS A 37 -18.07 -26.36 24.48
N ASP A 38 -18.94 -26.60 23.51
CA ASP A 38 -20.06 -25.70 23.18
C ASP A 38 -20.91 -25.34 24.40
N THR A 39 -21.10 -26.27 25.35
CA THR A 39 -21.82 -26.02 26.61
C THR A 39 -21.09 -25.04 27.54
N ASP A 40 -19.76 -25.07 27.56
CA ASP A 40 -18.95 -24.17 28.37
C ASP A 40 -18.89 -22.78 27.72
N MET A 41 -18.73 -22.76 26.40
CA MET A 41 -18.76 -21.54 25.61
C MET A 41 -20.10 -20.80 25.76
N LEU A 42 -21.21 -21.53 25.72
CA LEU A 42 -22.56 -20.98 25.88
C LEU A 42 -22.76 -20.29 27.24
N LYS A 43 -22.20 -20.89 28.31
CA LYS A 43 -22.27 -20.31 29.66
C LYS A 43 -21.32 -19.13 29.85
N ARG A 44 -20.14 -19.17 29.21
CA ARG A 44 -19.08 -18.16 29.38
C ARG A 44 -19.29 -16.93 28.53
N LEU A 45 -19.77 -17.09 27.29
CA LEU A 45 -19.92 -15.99 26.33
C LEU A 45 -20.73 -14.82 26.93
N PRO A 46 -21.92 -15.03 27.54
CA PRO A 46 -22.70 -13.92 28.10
C PRO A 46 -21.98 -13.17 29.23
N THR A 47 -21.13 -13.85 30.00
CA THR A 47 -20.38 -13.24 31.11
C THR A 47 -19.27 -12.29 30.65
N LEU A 48 -18.89 -12.38 29.37
CA LEU A 48 -17.88 -11.54 28.75
C LEU A 48 -18.50 -10.42 27.90
N LEU A 49 -19.83 -10.37 27.80
CA LEU A 49 -20.52 -9.25 27.16
C LEU A 49 -20.75 -8.13 28.19
N SER A 50 -20.59 -6.89 27.73
CA SER A 50 -20.82 -5.69 28.53
C SER A 50 -21.55 -4.64 27.70
N GLY A 51 -22.06 -3.59 28.34
CA GLY A 51 -22.66 -2.43 27.65
C GLY A 51 -23.69 -2.80 26.57
N LYS A 52 -23.48 -2.32 25.35
CA LYS A 52 -24.38 -2.54 24.20
C LYS A 52 -24.52 -4.03 23.88
N ALA A 53 -23.43 -4.80 23.93
CA ALA A 53 -23.46 -6.23 23.63
C ALA A 53 -24.32 -7.03 24.60
N PHE A 54 -24.21 -6.76 25.90
CA PHE A 54 -25.06 -7.41 26.89
C PHE A 54 -26.54 -7.02 26.72
N ALA A 55 -26.82 -5.73 26.45
CA ALA A 55 -28.18 -5.28 26.19
C ALA A 55 -28.81 -5.93 24.94
N VAL A 56 -28.00 -6.21 23.91
CA VAL A 56 -28.43 -6.95 22.71
C VAL A 56 -28.70 -8.42 23.07
N PHE A 57 -27.79 -9.07 23.79
CA PHE A 57 -27.96 -10.45 24.26
C PHE A 57 -29.26 -10.64 25.04
N GLU A 58 -29.55 -9.74 25.98
CA GLU A 58 -30.76 -9.81 26.80
C GLU A 58 -32.05 -9.84 25.96
N ARG A 59 -32.09 -9.07 24.86
CA ARG A 59 -33.23 -8.98 23.94
C ARG A 59 -33.37 -10.16 22.96
N LEU A 60 -32.39 -11.06 22.89
CA LEU A 60 -32.49 -12.23 22.01
C LEU A 60 -33.57 -13.20 22.51
N ALA A 61 -34.19 -13.91 21.57
CA ALA A 61 -35.15 -14.97 21.85
C ALA A 61 -34.52 -16.10 22.69
N ALA A 62 -35.32 -16.78 23.51
CA ALA A 62 -34.83 -17.81 24.43
C ALA A 62 -34.17 -18.97 23.67
N GLU A 63 -34.75 -19.36 22.54
CA GLU A 63 -34.29 -20.44 21.66
C GLU A 63 -32.90 -20.14 21.07
N ALA A 64 -32.60 -18.85 20.85
CA ALA A 64 -31.28 -18.43 20.40
C ALA A 64 -30.22 -18.53 21.50
N LYS A 65 -30.60 -18.65 22.78
CA LYS A 65 -29.68 -18.75 23.93
C LYS A 65 -29.42 -20.20 24.37
N GLU A 66 -30.06 -21.18 23.73
CA GLU A 66 -29.95 -22.61 24.10
C GLU A 66 -28.79 -23.32 23.40
N ASP A 67 -28.32 -22.81 22.26
CA ASP A 67 -27.24 -23.41 21.48
C ASP A 67 -26.18 -22.36 21.11
N TYR A 68 -24.92 -22.76 21.15
CA TYR A 68 -23.80 -21.84 20.90
C TYR A 68 -23.84 -21.30 19.46
N LYS A 69 -24.20 -22.13 18.47
CA LYS A 69 -24.23 -21.72 17.07
C LYS A 69 -25.41 -20.81 16.78
N THR A 70 -26.57 -21.09 17.36
CA THR A 70 -27.73 -20.19 17.22
C THR A 70 -27.48 -18.85 17.92
N LEU A 71 -26.84 -18.86 19.09
CA LEU A 71 -26.49 -17.66 19.84
C LEU A 71 -25.52 -16.76 19.07
N THR A 72 -24.41 -17.32 18.61
CA THR A 72 -23.39 -16.57 17.86
C THR A 72 -23.94 -16.04 16.54
N LYS A 73 -24.80 -16.79 15.86
CA LYS A 73 -25.51 -16.32 14.66
C LYS A 73 -26.45 -15.16 14.97
N ALA A 74 -27.24 -15.25 16.04
CA ALA A 74 -28.18 -14.21 16.43
C ALA A 74 -27.47 -12.92 16.88
N LEU A 75 -26.41 -13.05 17.69
CA LEU A 75 -25.54 -11.94 18.07
C LEU A 75 -24.87 -11.32 16.84
N THR A 76 -24.32 -12.14 15.95
CA THR A 76 -23.70 -11.65 14.71
C THR A 76 -24.70 -10.95 13.81
N ALA A 77 -25.95 -11.41 13.71
CA ALA A 77 -26.99 -10.72 12.94
C ALA A 77 -27.35 -9.36 13.56
N ALA A 78 -27.55 -9.32 14.89
CA ALA A 78 -27.87 -8.10 15.63
C ALA A 78 -26.76 -7.04 15.56
N PHE A 79 -25.52 -7.46 15.33
CA PHE A 79 -24.35 -6.60 15.12
C PHE A 79 -23.89 -6.50 13.65
N GLY A 80 -24.44 -7.30 12.74
CA GLY A 80 -23.97 -7.51 11.36
C GLY A 80 -24.73 -6.69 10.31
N GLU A 81 -25.97 -6.30 10.64
CA GLU A 81 -26.69 -5.21 9.98
C GLU A 81 -26.27 -3.83 10.48
N ASP A 82 -25.09 -3.73 11.09
CA ASP A 82 -24.51 -2.47 11.57
C ASP A 82 -24.06 -1.61 10.38
N THR A 83 -25.04 -1.09 9.63
CA THR A 83 -24.87 -0.05 8.60
C THR A 83 -24.10 1.12 9.19
N THR A 84 -24.39 1.45 10.45
CA THR A 84 -23.66 2.45 11.23
C THR A 84 -22.20 2.04 11.40
N GLY A 85 -21.90 0.82 11.81
CA GLY A 85 -20.53 0.30 11.95
C GLY A 85 -19.77 0.18 10.64
N LYS A 86 -20.44 -0.16 9.53
CA LYS A 86 -19.85 -0.14 8.18
C LYS A 86 -19.50 1.29 7.78
N HIS A 87 -20.41 2.23 8.01
CA HIS A 87 -20.18 3.64 7.75
C HIS A 87 -19.05 4.21 8.61
N LEU A 88 -19.04 3.92 9.91
CA LEU A 88 -17.96 4.32 10.82
C LEU A 88 -16.62 3.70 10.42
N ALA A 89 -16.60 2.42 10.03
CA ALA A 89 -15.40 1.77 9.51
C ALA A 89 -14.90 2.44 8.22
N MET A 90 -15.80 2.86 7.33
CA MET A 90 -15.45 3.62 6.13
C MET A 90 -14.90 5.01 6.46
N MET A 91 -15.49 5.73 7.42
CA MET A 91 -14.98 7.01 7.90
C MET A 91 -13.59 6.86 8.52
N ALA A 92 -13.40 5.83 9.36
CA ALA A 92 -12.11 5.50 9.96
C ALA A 92 -11.08 5.12 8.88
N PHE A 93 -11.46 4.32 7.88
CA PHE A 93 -10.60 3.98 6.74
C PHE A 93 -10.10 5.24 6.03
N ARG A 94 -11.01 6.15 5.64
CA ARG A 94 -10.67 7.38 4.89
C ARG A 94 -9.81 8.38 5.66
N SER A 95 -9.92 8.37 6.99
CA SER A 95 -9.16 9.27 7.87
C SER A 95 -7.90 8.61 8.45
N ARG A 96 -7.61 7.36 8.07
CA ARG A 96 -6.50 6.60 8.66
C ARG A 96 -5.17 7.08 8.12
N THR A 97 -4.36 7.66 9.00
CA THR A 97 -2.95 8.02 8.76
C THR A 97 -2.03 7.20 9.65
N ARG A 98 -0.85 6.81 9.16
CA ARG A 98 0.16 6.06 9.92
C ARG A 98 0.57 6.85 11.16
N LYS A 99 0.63 6.20 12.33
CA LYS A 99 1.15 6.83 13.56
C LYS A 99 2.69 6.92 13.53
N PRO A 100 3.33 7.87 14.23
CA PRO A 100 4.78 8.05 14.20
C PRO A 100 5.57 6.77 14.52
N ASP A 101 5.13 6.01 15.51
CA ASP A 101 5.79 4.78 15.97
C ASP A 101 5.14 3.49 15.43
N GLU A 102 4.27 3.61 14.43
CA GLU A 102 3.58 2.46 13.85
C GLU A 102 4.40 1.87 12.70
N ASP A 103 4.62 0.55 12.76
CA ASP A 103 5.21 -0.21 11.67
C ASP A 103 4.30 -0.22 10.42
N ILE A 104 4.92 -0.21 9.24
CA ILE A 104 4.19 -0.11 7.97
C ILE A 104 3.28 -1.32 7.71
N GLN A 105 3.70 -2.53 8.10
CA GLN A 105 2.86 -3.73 7.97
C GLN A 105 1.67 -3.66 8.91
N VAL A 106 1.87 -3.15 10.13
CA VAL A 106 0.77 -2.93 11.09
C VAL A 106 -0.23 -1.90 10.56
N PHE A 107 0.27 -0.80 9.98
CA PHE A 107 -0.58 0.20 9.33
C PHE A 107 -1.39 -0.40 8.17
N ALA A 108 -0.73 -1.12 7.26
CA ALA A 108 -1.37 -1.79 6.12
C ALA A 108 -2.45 -2.79 6.57
N TYR A 109 -2.13 -3.62 7.56
CA TYR A 109 -3.07 -4.58 8.15
C TYR A 109 -4.31 -3.89 8.74
N ASN A 110 -4.11 -2.81 9.50
CA ASN A 110 -5.21 -2.05 10.09
C ASN A 110 -6.11 -1.43 9.01
N LEU A 111 -5.51 -0.96 7.91
CA LEU A 111 -6.22 -0.40 6.78
C LEU A 111 -7.08 -1.45 6.07
N GLU A 112 -6.53 -2.64 5.83
CA GLU A 112 -7.26 -3.78 5.28
C GLU A 112 -8.41 -4.23 6.18
N ALA A 113 -8.19 -4.27 7.49
CA ALA A 113 -9.22 -4.64 8.46
C ALA A 113 -10.40 -3.66 8.43
N LEU A 114 -10.12 -2.37 8.37
CA LEU A 114 -11.15 -1.33 8.25
C LEU A 114 -11.94 -1.46 6.94
N LEU A 115 -11.26 -1.66 5.81
CA LEU A 115 -11.93 -1.82 4.52
C LEU A 115 -12.78 -3.10 4.47
N ARG A 116 -12.25 -4.22 4.97
CA ARG A 116 -12.99 -5.49 5.04
C ARG A 116 -14.27 -5.35 5.86
N ARG A 117 -14.23 -4.59 6.96
CA ARG A 117 -15.41 -4.30 7.78
C ARG A 117 -16.39 -3.36 7.07
N ALA A 118 -15.87 -2.32 6.41
CA ALA A 118 -16.69 -1.33 5.71
C ALA A 118 -17.38 -1.91 4.46
N MET A 119 -16.67 -2.76 3.70
CA MET A 119 -17.10 -3.33 2.43
C MET A 119 -16.77 -4.83 2.35
N PRO A 120 -17.53 -5.73 3.03
CA PRO A 120 -17.21 -7.16 3.08
C PRO A 120 -17.34 -7.90 1.74
N LYS A 121 -18.09 -7.36 0.78
CA LYS A 121 -18.41 -7.99 -0.51
C LYS A 121 -17.71 -7.31 -1.70
N ILE A 122 -16.66 -6.53 -1.45
CA ILE A 122 -15.91 -5.83 -2.49
C ILE A 122 -15.08 -6.81 -3.33
N GLU A 123 -14.97 -6.56 -4.63
CA GLU A 123 -14.09 -7.31 -5.52
C GLU A 123 -12.61 -6.96 -5.28
N ASN A 124 -11.71 -7.90 -5.54
CA ASN A 124 -10.27 -7.71 -5.26
C ASN A 124 -9.66 -6.52 -6.03
N GLY A 125 -10.11 -6.28 -7.27
CA GLY A 125 -9.63 -5.14 -8.06
C GLY A 125 -9.99 -3.79 -7.42
N ASP A 126 -11.27 -3.60 -7.09
CA ASP A 126 -11.74 -2.38 -6.43
C ASP A 126 -11.16 -2.23 -5.02
N ARG A 127 -11.00 -3.34 -4.29
CA ARG A 127 -10.33 -3.37 -2.99
C ARG A 127 -8.93 -2.80 -3.08
N ASP A 128 -8.13 -3.29 -4.03
CA ASP A 128 -6.73 -2.89 -4.14
C ASP A 128 -6.61 -1.42 -4.55
N VAL A 129 -7.49 -0.94 -5.43
CA VAL A 129 -7.54 0.50 -5.81
C VAL A 129 -7.82 1.38 -4.59
N LEU A 130 -8.80 1.02 -3.75
CA LEU A 130 -9.12 1.78 -2.55
C LEU A 130 -7.98 1.73 -1.52
N LEU A 131 -7.38 0.56 -1.32
CA LEU A 131 -6.25 0.39 -0.41
C LEU A 131 -5.03 1.21 -0.85
N GLN A 132 -4.68 1.17 -2.13
CA GLN A 132 -3.58 1.96 -2.69
C GLN A 132 -3.81 3.46 -2.47
N GLN A 133 -5.00 3.96 -2.81
CA GLN A 133 -5.32 5.37 -2.65
C GLN A 133 -5.19 5.81 -1.19
N GLN A 134 -5.79 5.06 -0.26
CA GLN A 134 -5.79 5.43 1.15
C GLN A 134 -4.41 5.22 1.80
N PHE A 135 -3.65 4.22 1.37
CA PHE A 135 -2.30 3.99 1.85
C PHE A 135 -1.37 5.14 1.46
N ILE A 136 -1.40 5.58 0.19
CA ILE A 136 -0.64 6.76 -0.28
C ILE A 136 -1.03 8.02 0.51
N GLU A 137 -2.32 8.20 0.80
CA GLU A 137 -2.78 9.37 1.56
C GLU A 137 -2.37 9.31 3.04
N GLY A 138 -2.33 8.11 3.62
CA GLY A 138 -2.08 7.91 5.04
C GLY A 138 -0.60 7.83 5.45
N VAL A 139 0.34 7.69 4.50
CA VAL A 139 1.78 7.64 4.81
C VAL A 139 2.43 9.03 4.86
N PRO A 140 3.57 9.21 5.57
CA PRO A 140 4.35 10.44 5.56
C PRO A 140 4.72 10.92 4.15
N THR A 141 4.89 12.25 4.00
CA THR A 141 5.12 12.91 2.71
C THR A 141 6.34 12.36 1.96
N GLU A 142 7.38 11.96 2.68
CA GLU A 142 8.61 11.37 2.15
C GLU A 142 8.32 10.05 1.43
N LEU A 143 7.55 9.16 2.06
CA LEU A 143 7.13 7.90 1.47
C LEU A 143 6.12 8.12 0.36
N LYS A 144 5.14 9.02 0.57
CA LYS A 144 4.12 9.38 -0.44
C LYS A 144 4.76 9.78 -1.77
N ARG A 145 5.78 10.66 -1.73
CA ARG A 145 6.50 11.12 -2.92
C ARG A 145 7.19 9.97 -3.66
N GLU A 146 7.88 9.09 -2.94
CA GLU A 146 8.61 7.97 -3.54
C GLU A 146 7.67 6.93 -4.14
N LEU A 147 6.52 6.68 -3.50
CA LEU A 147 5.50 5.77 -4.03
C LEU A 147 4.86 6.32 -5.31
N LEU A 148 4.54 7.62 -5.35
CA LEU A 148 3.94 8.26 -6.53
C LEU A 148 4.86 8.33 -7.75
N GLN A 149 6.19 8.28 -7.56
CA GLN A 149 7.15 8.24 -8.66
C GLN A 149 7.20 6.89 -9.37
N ARG A 150 6.60 5.84 -8.80
CA ARG A 150 6.65 4.48 -9.32
C ARG A 150 5.30 4.11 -9.97
N PRO A 151 5.24 3.93 -11.30
CA PRO A 151 3.99 3.62 -11.98
C PRO A 151 3.56 2.15 -11.79
N SER A 152 2.25 1.92 -11.71
CA SER A 152 1.59 0.62 -11.87
C SER A 152 2.09 -0.50 -10.95
N MET A 153 2.07 -0.26 -9.64
CA MET A 153 2.32 -1.29 -8.62
C MET A 153 1.02 -1.82 -8.02
N SER A 154 1.02 -3.09 -7.64
CA SER A 154 -0.01 -3.69 -6.80
C SER A 154 0.04 -3.12 -5.38
N TYR A 155 -1.04 -3.32 -4.61
CA TYR A 155 -1.07 -2.87 -3.21
C TYR A 155 0.02 -3.56 -2.38
N GLU A 156 0.24 -4.86 -2.59
CA GLU A 156 1.26 -5.63 -1.89
C GLU A 156 2.68 -5.12 -2.19
N GLU A 157 2.97 -4.82 -3.46
CA GLU A 157 4.25 -4.22 -3.85
C GLU A 157 4.45 -2.83 -3.23
N MET A 158 3.39 -2.03 -3.14
CA MET A 158 3.43 -0.70 -2.52
C MET A 158 3.81 -0.78 -1.04
N VAL A 159 3.20 -1.70 -0.28
CA VAL A 159 3.53 -1.93 1.13
C VAL A 159 4.98 -2.40 1.28
N ALA A 160 5.43 -3.33 0.43
CA ALA A 160 6.80 -3.85 0.46
C ALA A 160 7.86 -2.79 0.08
N VAL A 161 7.54 -1.88 -0.83
CA VAL A 161 8.40 -0.72 -1.15
C VAL A 161 8.46 0.24 0.02
N ALA A 162 7.31 0.60 0.59
CA ALA A 162 7.24 1.52 1.71
C ALA A 162 8.03 1.01 2.93
N GLN A 163 7.90 -0.28 3.26
CA GLN A 163 8.65 -0.92 4.35
C GLN A 163 10.17 -0.83 4.15
N ARG A 164 10.66 -1.07 2.92
CA ARG A 164 12.09 -0.96 2.61
C ARG A 164 12.61 0.46 2.76
N LEU A 165 11.85 1.44 2.28
CA LEU A 165 12.22 2.86 2.37
C LEU A 165 12.26 3.34 3.82
N ASP A 166 11.31 2.90 4.65
CA ASP A 166 11.25 3.24 6.05
C ASP A 166 12.46 2.69 6.81
N LEU A 167 12.85 1.44 6.54
CA LEU A 167 14.06 0.85 7.10
C LEU A 167 15.31 1.63 6.70
N VAL A 168 15.44 2.03 5.43
CA VAL A 168 16.58 2.84 4.95
C VAL A 168 16.63 4.21 5.66
N SER A 169 15.47 4.84 5.86
CA SER A 169 15.37 6.10 6.60
C SER A 169 15.82 5.96 8.06
N GLN A 170 15.37 4.89 8.73
CA GLN A 170 15.76 4.58 10.12
C GLN A 170 17.27 4.31 10.25
N ILE A 171 17.88 3.59 9.31
CA ILE A 171 19.34 3.37 9.30
C ILE A 171 20.09 4.69 9.13
N SER A 172 19.61 5.55 8.23
CA SER A 172 20.25 6.85 7.93
C SER A 172 20.16 7.83 9.11
N SER A 173 19.06 7.82 9.86
CA SER A 173 18.92 8.62 11.08
C SER A 173 19.80 8.10 12.23
N HIS A 174 19.99 6.79 12.35
CA HIS A 174 20.93 6.22 13.34
C HIS A 174 22.40 6.50 13.01
N GLN A 175 22.78 6.60 11.74
CA GLN A 175 24.15 6.99 11.35
C GLN A 175 24.44 8.48 11.62
N THR A 176 23.43 9.34 11.55
CA THR A 176 23.56 10.77 11.89
C THR A 176 23.45 11.05 13.40
N GLY A 177 22.74 10.19 14.15
CA GLY A 177 22.65 10.24 15.62
C GLY A 177 23.88 9.68 16.36
N SER A 178 24.83 9.05 15.66
CA SER A 178 26.10 8.54 16.23
C SER A 178 27.25 9.57 16.16
N GLN A 179 26.95 10.86 16.00
CA GLN A 179 27.86 11.92 16.40
C GLN A 179 27.61 12.26 17.87
N VAL A 180 28.21 11.46 18.75
CA VAL A 180 28.38 11.82 20.16
C VAL A 180 29.18 13.11 20.26
N ASN A 181 28.58 14.12 20.90
CA ASN A 181 29.19 15.35 21.34
C ASN A 181 30.51 15.08 22.10
N LEU A 182 31.65 15.50 21.55
CA LEU A 182 32.90 15.62 22.28
C LEU A 182 33.28 17.10 22.43
N ALA A 183 32.48 17.82 23.21
CA ALA A 183 32.77 19.17 23.66
C ALA A 183 32.62 19.21 25.18
N SER A 184 33.63 18.69 25.90
CA SER A 184 34.02 19.06 27.28
C SER A 184 35.04 18.06 27.83
N ALA A 185 36.32 18.25 27.50
CA ALA A 185 37.45 17.86 28.34
C ALA A 185 38.74 18.44 27.70
N SER A 186 39.13 19.63 28.14
CA SER A 186 40.55 19.97 28.16
C SER A 186 41.20 19.08 29.21
N ASP A 187 42.01 18.12 28.77
CA ASP A 187 43.41 18.01 29.21
C ASP A 187 44.06 16.75 28.61
N ASN A 188 45.20 16.98 27.95
CA ASN A 188 46.29 16.04 27.63
C ASN A 188 45.94 14.65 27.05
N LEU A 189 46.25 14.42 25.75
CA LEU A 189 47.39 13.59 25.34
C LEU A 189 47.62 13.65 23.82
N GLN A 190 48.90 13.71 23.46
CA GLN A 190 49.51 13.83 22.13
C GLN A 190 48.87 13.00 21.00
N THR A 191 48.48 13.72 19.94
CA THR A 191 48.78 13.43 18.53
C THR A 191 49.35 12.05 18.17
N THR A 192 48.56 11.27 17.40
CA THR A 192 49.10 10.47 16.30
C THR A 192 48.54 11.00 14.98
N THR A 193 49.16 12.08 14.51
CA THR A 193 48.97 12.74 13.21
C THR A 193 49.59 11.91 12.09
N ARG A 194 48.97 10.79 11.69
CA ARG A 194 49.45 9.99 10.54
C ARG A 194 48.45 9.73 9.42
N ASP A 195 47.15 9.77 9.67
CA ASP A 195 46.16 9.36 8.65
C ASP A 195 45.41 10.52 7.97
N GLN A 196 45.61 11.76 8.45
CA GLN A 196 44.99 12.96 7.89
C GLN A 196 45.36 13.26 6.42
N PRO A 197 46.61 13.05 5.93
CA PRO A 197 46.91 13.27 4.52
C PRO A 197 46.36 12.15 3.62
N LEU A 198 46.17 10.94 4.15
CA LEU A 198 45.66 9.81 3.39
C LEU A 198 44.16 9.95 3.11
N VAL A 199 43.38 10.43 4.09
CA VAL A 199 41.94 10.67 3.93
C VAL A 199 41.68 11.80 2.93
N ALA A 200 42.45 12.88 2.97
CA ALA A 200 42.35 13.96 1.99
C ALA A 200 42.67 13.46 0.56
N GLN A 201 43.74 12.68 0.41
CA GLN A 201 44.11 12.09 -0.89
C GLN A 201 43.04 11.10 -1.39
N LEU A 202 42.41 10.33 -0.49
CA LEU A 202 41.32 9.43 -0.87
C LEU A 202 40.09 10.21 -1.37
N MET A 203 39.73 11.32 -0.73
CA MET A 203 38.59 12.13 -1.17
C MET A 203 38.83 12.75 -2.54
N GLU A 204 40.04 13.25 -2.81
CA GLU A 204 40.41 13.78 -4.13
C GLU A 204 40.43 12.68 -5.21
N ASN A 205 40.91 11.49 -4.86
CA ASN A 205 40.87 10.33 -5.76
C ASN A 205 39.43 9.90 -6.07
N VAL A 206 38.54 9.91 -5.08
CA VAL A 206 37.11 9.60 -5.27
C VAL A 206 36.46 10.62 -6.20
N GLU A 207 36.68 11.91 -6.00
CA GLU A 207 36.12 12.95 -6.88
C GLU A 207 36.64 12.81 -8.33
N THR A 208 37.93 12.54 -8.48
CA THR A 208 38.56 12.32 -9.79
C THR A 208 38.01 11.07 -10.48
N LEU A 209 37.79 9.98 -9.74
CA LEU A 209 37.19 8.75 -10.25
C LEU A 209 35.73 8.98 -10.66
N THR A 210 34.94 9.69 -9.85
CA THR A 210 33.56 10.03 -10.19
C THR A 210 33.49 10.83 -11.50
N ARG A 211 34.39 11.82 -11.68
CA ARG A 211 34.47 12.61 -12.92
C ARG A 211 34.82 11.75 -14.14
N LYS A 212 35.82 10.85 -14.01
CA LYS A 212 36.21 9.93 -15.08
C LYS A 212 35.12 8.91 -15.43
N VAL A 213 34.34 8.44 -14.46
CA VAL A 213 33.20 7.54 -14.70
C VAL A 213 32.11 8.24 -15.51
N ILE A 214 31.82 9.51 -15.22
CA ILE A 214 30.88 10.31 -16.02
C ILE A 214 31.42 10.48 -17.45
N GLU A 215 32.70 10.81 -17.62
CA GLU A 215 33.34 10.97 -18.93
C GLU A 215 33.35 9.68 -19.77
N LEU A 216 33.66 8.54 -19.13
CA LEU A 216 33.60 7.22 -19.76
C LEU A 216 32.16 6.85 -20.12
N SER A 217 31.17 7.20 -19.29
CA SER A 217 29.76 6.94 -19.60
C SER A 217 29.28 7.71 -20.85
N VAL A 218 29.74 8.95 -21.03
CA VAL A 218 29.49 9.76 -22.22
C VAL A 218 30.21 9.19 -23.44
N SER A 219 31.44 8.71 -23.26
CA SER A 219 32.24 8.08 -24.31
C SER A 219 31.61 6.76 -24.80
N VAL A 220 31.11 5.92 -23.87
CA VAL A 220 30.36 4.68 -24.18
C VAL A 220 29.05 4.98 -24.91
N ALA A 221 28.33 6.05 -24.52
CA ALA A 221 27.13 6.50 -25.22
C ALA A 221 27.44 6.93 -26.67
N ASN A 222 28.58 7.60 -26.90
CA ASN A 222 29.03 8.00 -28.23
C ASN A 222 29.47 6.79 -29.09
N VAL A 223 30.18 5.82 -28.53
CA VAL A 223 30.56 4.58 -29.26
C VAL A 223 29.30 3.79 -29.68
N ASN A 224 28.31 3.68 -28.80
CA ASN A 224 27.02 3.04 -29.12
C ASN A 224 26.23 3.80 -30.20
N ALA A 225 26.27 5.14 -30.18
CA ALA A 225 25.65 5.97 -31.22
C ALA A 225 26.36 5.84 -32.58
N THR A 226 27.69 5.64 -32.60
CA THR A 226 28.44 5.39 -33.85
C THR A 226 28.23 3.97 -34.39
N SER A 227 28.07 2.97 -33.52
CA SER A 227 27.78 1.59 -33.91
C SER A 227 26.37 1.45 -34.49
N ALA A 228 25.37 2.15 -33.93
CA ALA A 228 24.00 2.19 -34.47
C ALA A 228 23.91 2.91 -35.84
N ARG A 229 24.82 3.84 -36.14
CA ARG A 229 24.88 4.55 -37.43
C ARG A 229 25.56 3.76 -38.55
N ASN A 230 26.37 2.75 -38.21
CA ASN A 230 27.07 1.94 -39.20
C ASN A 230 26.31 0.66 -39.60
N SER A 231 25.26 0.28 -38.86
CA SER A 231 24.40 -0.88 -39.18
C SER A 231 23.28 -0.59 -40.19
N THR A 232 23.10 0.66 -40.64
CA THR A 232 22.01 1.04 -41.59
C THR A 232 22.46 1.26 -43.03
N ARG A 233 23.74 1.00 -43.36
CA ARG A 233 24.26 1.12 -44.74
C ARG A 233 24.57 -0.21 -45.45
N GLY A 234 24.21 -1.35 -44.85
CA GLY A 234 24.69 -2.66 -45.34
C GLY A 234 23.67 -3.66 -45.92
N ARG A 235 22.35 -3.49 -45.77
CA ARG A 235 21.35 -4.41 -46.37
C ARG A 235 20.01 -3.72 -46.65
N ARG A 236 19.84 -3.13 -47.83
CA ARG A 236 18.52 -2.84 -48.39
C ARG A 236 18.19 -3.91 -49.43
N GLY A 237 17.48 -4.96 -49.01
CA GLY A 237 16.87 -5.92 -49.93
C GLY A 237 15.81 -5.25 -50.82
N PRO A 238 15.25 -5.97 -51.82
CA PRO A 238 14.20 -5.43 -52.66
C PRO A 238 12.98 -5.00 -51.83
N CYS A 239 12.35 -3.88 -52.20
CA CYS A 239 11.15 -3.37 -51.54
C CYS A 239 10.08 -4.46 -51.49
N TYR A 240 9.61 -4.83 -50.30
CA TYR A 240 8.62 -5.90 -50.12
C TYR A 240 7.25 -5.61 -50.77
N GLN A 241 7.01 -4.37 -51.22
CA GLN A 241 5.78 -3.98 -51.90
C GLN A 241 5.88 -4.00 -53.43
N CYS A 242 7.04 -3.65 -54.02
CA CYS A 242 7.20 -3.53 -55.48
C CYS A 242 8.40 -4.28 -56.07
N GLY A 243 9.20 -4.94 -55.24
CA GLY A 243 10.38 -5.71 -55.63
C GLY A 243 11.59 -4.89 -56.08
N LYS A 244 11.49 -3.55 -56.19
CA LYS A 244 12.61 -2.71 -56.64
C LYS A 244 13.57 -2.36 -55.49
N MET A 245 14.87 -2.28 -55.79
CA MET A 245 15.90 -1.93 -54.82
C MET A 245 15.97 -0.42 -54.57
N GLY A 246 16.53 -0.03 -53.42
CA GLY A 246 16.80 1.38 -53.07
C GLY A 246 15.79 2.04 -52.12
N HIS A 247 14.64 1.43 -51.86
CA HIS A 247 13.64 1.91 -50.89
C HIS A 247 12.95 0.74 -50.17
N ILE A 248 12.30 1.01 -49.03
CA ILE A 248 11.49 0.02 -48.30
C ILE A 248 9.99 0.24 -48.55
N ALA A 249 9.13 -0.71 -48.15
CA ALA A 249 7.68 -0.67 -48.42
C ALA A 249 7.00 0.65 -48.01
N ASN A 250 7.44 1.29 -46.93
CA ASN A 250 6.90 2.57 -46.44
C ASN A 250 7.26 3.79 -47.31
N GLU A 251 8.30 3.67 -48.13
CA GLU A 251 8.80 4.72 -49.03
C GLU A 251 8.39 4.44 -50.49
N CYS A 252 7.54 3.44 -50.71
CA CYS A 252 7.14 3.00 -52.04
C CYS A 252 6.11 3.96 -52.65
N ARG A 253 6.50 4.65 -53.74
CA ARG A 253 5.65 5.64 -54.43
C ARG A 253 4.64 5.04 -55.41
N SER A 254 4.53 3.71 -55.48
CA SER A 254 3.82 2.98 -56.54
C SER A 254 2.33 2.74 -56.29
N THR A 255 1.76 3.15 -55.15
CA THR A 255 0.32 2.98 -54.89
C THR A 255 -0.29 4.19 -54.20
N GLY A 256 -0.97 5.01 -55.00
CA GLY A 256 -2.06 5.86 -54.53
C GLY A 256 -3.34 5.05 -54.34
N ASN A 257 -4.18 5.49 -53.39
CA ASN A 257 -5.52 5.03 -53.02
C ASN A 257 -5.68 3.80 -52.09
N GLY A 258 -6.24 4.11 -50.90
CA GLY A 258 -7.17 3.32 -50.08
C GLY A 258 -6.67 1.95 -49.61
N SER A 259 -6.33 1.73 -48.34
CA SER A 259 -7.31 1.73 -47.25
C SER A 259 -6.57 1.68 -45.91
N ARG A 260 -6.56 2.78 -45.14
CA ARG A 260 -6.24 2.74 -43.71
C ARG A 260 -7.54 2.47 -42.97
N GLN A 261 -7.85 1.22 -42.67
CA GLN A 261 -8.77 0.91 -41.58
C GLN A 261 -8.01 1.08 -40.26
N PRO A 262 -8.44 1.97 -39.36
CA PRO A 262 -7.95 1.96 -37.98
C PRO A 262 -8.64 0.81 -37.24
N ASN A 263 -7.85 -0.08 -36.65
CA ASN A 263 -8.32 -1.11 -35.73
C ASN A 263 -9.01 -0.43 -34.54
N TYR A 264 -10.34 -0.40 -34.58
CA TYR A 264 -11.21 -0.19 -33.41
C TYR A 264 -11.03 -1.41 -32.50
N ARG A 265 -10.09 -1.32 -31.55
CA ARG A 265 -10.15 -2.21 -30.39
C ARG A 265 -11.36 -1.80 -29.56
N GLN A 266 -12.31 -2.72 -29.49
CA GLN A 266 -13.53 -2.67 -28.68
C GLN A 266 -13.21 -2.13 -27.27
N ARG A 267 -13.82 -1.00 -26.93
CA ARG A 267 -13.78 -0.43 -25.57
C ARG A 267 -15.22 -0.29 -25.07
N SER A 268 -15.79 -1.42 -24.65
CA SER A 268 -16.97 -1.44 -23.78
C SER A 268 -16.48 -1.52 -22.34
N ALA A 269 -16.48 -0.38 -21.65
CA ALA A 269 -16.49 -0.28 -20.20
C ALA A 269 -16.99 1.14 -19.85
N GLU A 270 -18.29 1.23 -19.59
CA GLU A 270 -19.00 2.23 -18.78
C GLU A 270 -18.36 3.62 -18.66
N ASN A 271 -18.87 4.55 -19.47
CA ASN A 271 -18.37 5.91 -19.60
C ASN A 271 -18.80 6.77 -18.38
N TYR A 272 -18.11 6.63 -17.24
CA TYR A 272 -18.30 7.49 -16.05
C TYR A 272 -17.31 8.65 -16.00
N CYS A 273 -17.78 9.78 -15.48
CA CYS A 273 -17.03 11.01 -15.36
C CYS A 273 -16.08 10.94 -14.15
N PHE A 274 -14.77 11.04 -14.39
CA PHE A 274 -13.73 11.01 -13.36
C PHE A 274 -13.76 12.16 -12.33
N VAL A 275 -14.63 13.16 -12.51
CA VAL A 275 -14.78 14.30 -11.58
C VAL A 275 -15.94 14.09 -10.62
N CYS A 276 -17.04 13.45 -11.04
CA CYS A 276 -18.26 13.31 -10.23
C CYS A 276 -18.78 11.87 -10.10
N GLY A 277 -18.16 10.90 -10.77
CA GLY A 277 -18.53 9.48 -10.71
C GLY A 277 -19.81 9.10 -11.45
N GLN A 278 -20.48 10.03 -12.12
CA GLN A 278 -21.74 9.78 -12.86
C GLN A 278 -21.46 9.32 -14.30
N ILE A 279 -22.28 8.41 -14.83
CA ILE A 279 -22.21 7.93 -16.22
C ILE A 279 -22.83 8.91 -17.22
N GLY A 280 -22.38 8.87 -18.48
CA GLY A 280 -23.03 9.56 -19.60
C GLY A 280 -22.40 10.89 -20.05
N HIS A 281 -21.26 11.31 -19.48
CA HIS A 281 -20.49 12.47 -19.95
C HIS A 281 -19.00 12.33 -19.62
N PHE A 282 -18.12 13.04 -20.35
CA PHE A 282 -16.69 13.06 -20.03
C PHE A 282 -16.36 14.14 -18.98
N ALA A 283 -15.22 14.02 -18.29
CA ALA A 283 -14.75 14.99 -17.28
C ALA A 283 -14.70 16.46 -17.77
N ARG A 284 -14.56 16.66 -19.07
CA ARG A 284 -14.55 17.95 -19.77
C ARG A 284 -15.94 18.55 -19.97
N GLU A 285 -16.99 17.74 -19.88
CA GLU A 285 -18.41 18.11 -20.02
C GLU A 285 -19.11 18.10 -18.64
N CYS A 286 -18.34 17.98 -17.55
CA CYS A 286 -18.89 17.87 -16.21
C CYS A 286 -19.39 19.24 -15.70
N ARG A 287 -20.71 19.35 -15.49
CA ARG A 287 -21.35 20.57 -14.95
C ARG A 287 -20.85 21.00 -13.57
N PHE A 288 -20.22 20.08 -12.82
CA PHE A 288 -19.72 20.33 -11.47
C PHE A 288 -18.28 20.87 -11.43
N ARG A 289 -17.65 21.08 -12.58
CA ARG A 289 -16.26 21.58 -12.66
C ARG A 289 -16.07 23.03 -12.18
N TYR A 290 -17.15 23.77 -11.90
CA TYR A 290 -17.12 25.21 -11.60
C TYR A 290 -17.66 25.62 -10.22
N GLN A 291 -17.78 24.69 -9.27
CA GLN A 291 -18.09 25.06 -7.89
C GLN A 291 -17.02 24.51 -6.94
N SER A 292 -15.94 25.28 -6.79
CA SER A 292 -15.19 25.31 -5.54
C SER A 292 -15.10 26.76 -5.07
N PRO A 293 -15.24 26.99 -3.75
CA PRO A 293 -15.43 28.31 -3.17
C PRO A 293 -14.13 29.13 -3.30
N VAL A 294 -14.28 30.35 -3.80
CA VAL A 294 -13.20 31.35 -3.75
C VAL A 294 -12.96 31.70 -2.29
N ALA A 295 -11.89 31.15 -1.71
CA ALA A 295 -11.30 31.66 -0.49
C ALA A 295 -10.63 32.99 -0.84
N GLY A 296 -11.28 34.09 -0.48
CA GLY A 296 -10.68 35.41 -0.51
C GLY A 296 -9.70 35.59 0.63
N GLN A 297 -8.58 36.26 0.34
CA GLN A 297 -7.95 37.33 1.13
C GLN A 297 -6.64 37.76 0.46
N PRO A 298 -6.09 38.96 0.76
CA PRO A 298 -6.53 39.95 1.75
C PRO A 298 -7.39 41.08 1.19
#